data_AF-K4IA83-F1
#
_entry.id   AF-K4IA83-F1
#
_cell.length_a   1.000
_cell.length_b   1.000
_cell.length_c   1.000
_cell.angle_alpha   90.00
_cell.angle_beta   90.00
_cell.angle_gamma   90.00
#
_symmetry.space_group_name_H-M   'P 1'
#
loop_
_entity.id
_entity.type
_entity.pdbx_description
1 polymer ?
#
loop_
_entity_poly.entity_id
_entity_poly.type
_entity_poly.pdbx_seq_one_letter_code
_entity_poly.pdbx_strand_id
1 'polypeptide(L)'
;METLLQKLVLLSLILMLFTSCVSIKAPQIWSGMTVREFIKEAKYEELVSMDSGWTIYRVFYGYSAQNVMFYYFYDNKLVKMNQGQRDVDVRVRVN
;
A
#
# COMPACT_ATOMS: atom_id res chain seq x y z
N MET A 1 23.15 -3.51 -46.85
CA MET A 1 22.40 -4.42 -45.95
C MET A 1 22.85 -4.26 -44.51
N GLU A 2 24.16 -4.19 -44.26
CA GLU A 2 24.77 -4.01 -42.92
C GLU A 2 24.33 -2.72 -42.20
N THR A 3 24.18 -1.60 -42.92
CA THR A 3 23.75 -0.32 -42.35
C THR A 3 22.29 -0.29 -41.89
N LEU A 4 21.43 -1.15 -42.46
CA LEU A 4 20.04 -1.31 -42.02
C LEU A 4 19.96 -2.17 -40.76
N LEU A 5 20.76 -3.24 -40.71
CA LEU A 5 20.84 -4.13 -39.54
C LEU A 5 21.37 -3.39 -38.31
N GLN A 6 22.41 -2.57 -38.47
CA GLN A 6 22.97 -1.73 -37.39
C GLN A 6 21.96 -0.73 -36.84
N LYS A 7 21.18 -0.08 -37.71
CA LYS A 7 20.10 0.83 -37.29
C LYS A 7 18.99 0.11 -36.52
N LEU A 8 18.67 -1.12 -36.92
CA LEU A 8 17.63 -1.94 -36.27
C LEU A 8 18.06 -2.43 -34.87
N VAL A 9 19.34 -2.81 -34.72
CA VAL A 9 19.93 -3.18 -33.43
C VAL A 9 20.04 -1.98 -32.49
N LEU A 10 20.41 -0.81 -33.01
CA LEU A 10 20.47 0.41 -32.20
C LEU A 10 19.07 0.84 -31.73
N LEU A 11 18.07 0.71 -32.61
CA LEU A 11 16.68 1.02 -32.28
C LEU A 11 16.12 0.07 -31.21
N SER A 12 16.40 -1.24 -31.31
CA SER A 12 15.95 -2.20 -30.31
C SER A 12 16.61 -1.96 -28.94
N LEU A 13 17.88 -1.56 -28.91
CA LEU A 13 18.58 -1.19 -27.68
C LEU A 13 17.96 0.05 -27.01
N ILE A 14 17.56 1.05 -27.80
CA ILE A 14 16.92 2.28 -27.31
C ILE A 14 15.52 1.98 -26.76
N LEU A 15 14.74 1.13 -27.41
CA LEU A 15 13.40 0.75 -26.95
C LEU A 15 13.41 0.02 -25.59
N MET A 16 14.46 -0.74 -25.28
CA MET A 16 14.59 -1.42 -23.99
C MET A 16 14.84 -0.45 -22.82
N LEU A 17 15.31 0.77 -23.07
CA LEU A 17 15.58 1.75 -22.00
C LEU A 17 14.31 2.44 -21.48
N PHE A 18 13.18 2.34 -22.20
CA PHE A 18 11.92 3.00 -21.82
C PHE A 18 10.94 2.10 -21.04
N THR A 19 11.29 0.83 -20.77
CA THR A 19 10.34 -0.12 -20.14
C THR A 19 10.40 -0.17 -18.62
N SER A 20 11.25 0.62 -17.94
CA SER A 20 11.45 0.49 -16.49
C SER A 20 11.16 1.77 -15.71
N CYS A 21 9.90 2.19 -15.66
CA CYS A 21 9.41 2.94 -14.50
C CYS A 21 7.90 2.70 -14.30
N VAL A 22 7.55 1.53 -13.77
CA VAL A 22 6.22 1.35 -13.17
C VAL A 22 6.25 2.04 -11.82
N SER A 23 5.90 3.32 -11.80
CA SER A 23 5.74 4.09 -10.56
C SER A 23 4.52 3.56 -9.83
N ILE A 24 4.74 2.76 -8.78
CA ILE A 24 3.67 2.29 -7.90
C ILE A 24 3.24 3.49 -7.06
N LYS A 25 2.16 4.16 -7.49
CA LYS A 25 1.55 5.28 -6.76
C LYS A 25 1.28 4.83 -5.32
N ALA A 26 1.75 5.62 -4.35
CA ALA A 26 1.46 5.37 -2.94
C ALA A 26 -0.08 5.34 -2.73
N PRO A 27 -0.61 4.36 -1.99
CA PRO A 27 -2.05 4.25 -1.77
C PRO A 27 -2.54 5.53 -1.08
N GLN A 28 -3.58 6.14 -1.64
CA GLN A 28 -4.14 7.38 -1.11
C GLN A 28 -5.07 7.02 0.04
N ILE A 29 -4.52 6.83 1.24
CA ILE A 29 -5.31 6.56 2.45
C ILE A 29 -5.49 7.87 3.24
N TRP A 30 -6.71 8.17 3.66
CA TRP A 30 -7.06 9.39 4.41
C TRP A 30 -8.02 9.12 5.56
N SER A 31 -7.97 9.96 6.60
CA SER A 31 -8.88 9.85 7.76
C SER A 31 -10.35 9.99 7.35
N GLY A 32 -11.21 9.15 7.91
CA GLY A 32 -12.64 9.08 7.59
C GLY A 32 -12.98 8.12 6.46
N MET A 33 -11.99 7.61 5.71
CA MET A 33 -12.18 6.56 4.70
C MET A 33 -12.84 5.32 5.31
N THR A 34 -13.76 4.70 4.56
CA THR A 34 -14.41 3.46 5.00
C THR A 34 -13.51 2.24 4.87
N VAL A 35 -13.82 1.15 5.59
CA VAL A 35 -13.07 -0.12 5.45
C VAL A 35 -13.12 -0.61 4.00
N ARG A 36 -14.26 -0.44 3.32
CA ARG A 36 -14.43 -0.85 1.92
C ARG A 36 -13.53 -0.05 0.97
N GLU A 37 -13.44 1.27 1.14
CA GLU A 37 -12.55 2.11 0.33
C GLU A 37 -11.09 1.78 0.64
N PHE A 38 -10.78 1.56 1.92
CA PHE A 38 -9.44 1.14 2.33
C PHE A 38 -9.00 -0.16 1.67
N ILE A 39 -9.82 -1.22 1.68
CA ILE A 39 -9.47 -2.51 1.06
C ILE A 39 -9.27 -2.39 -0.46
N LYS A 40 -9.93 -1.43 -1.13
CA LYS A 40 -9.72 -1.19 -2.56
C LYS A 40 -8.38 -0.52 -2.85
N GLU A 41 -7.93 0.36 -1.96
CA GLU A 41 -6.72 1.16 -2.13
C GLU A 41 -5.48 0.49 -1.53
N ALA A 42 -5.63 -0.06 -0.33
CA ALA A 42 -4.62 -0.85 0.34
C ALA A 42 -4.41 -2.14 -0.44
N LYS A 43 -3.17 -2.37 -0.87
CA LYS A 43 -2.75 -3.64 -1.43
C LYS A 43 -2.03 -4.39 -0.30
N TYR A 44 -2.36 -5.67 -0.11
CA TYR A 44 -1.72 -6.53 0.88
C TYR A 44 -2.02 -6.14 2.34
N GLU A 45 -3.27 -5.77 2.61
CA GLU A 45 -3.78 -5.57 3.95
C GLU A 45 -4.05 -6.90 4.65
N GLU A 46 -3.73 -6.95 5.94
CA GLU A 46 -4.03 -8.08 6.81
C GLU A 46 -4.89 -7.61 7.98
N LEU A 47 -6.02 -8.30 8.20
CA LEU A 47 -6.88 -8.04 9.36
C LEU A 47 -6.17 -8.51 10.63
N VAL A 48 -5.96 -7.58 11.57
CA VAL A 48 -5.32 -7.84 12.85
C VAL A 48 -6.34 -8.10 13.95
N SER A 49 -7.44 -7.33 13.96
CA SER A 49 -8.48 -7.42 14.99
C SER A 49 -9.78 -6.83 14.48
N MET A 50 -10.90 -7.38 14.92
CA MET A 50 -12.23 -6.82 14.73
C MET A 50 -13.02 -7.08 16.01
N ASP A 51 -13.35 -6.03 16.75
CA ASP A 51 -14.07 -6.13 18.03
C ASP A 51 -14.70 -4.79 18.40
N SER A 52 -15.91 -4.81 18.98
CA SER A 52 -16.54 -3.67 19.65
C SER A 52 -16.50 -2.35 18.86
N GLY A 53 -16.88 -2.40 17.58
CA GLY A 53 -16.87 -1.25 16.66
C GLY A 53 -15.50 -0.91 16.07
N TRP A 54 -14.42 -1.50 16.59
CA TRP A 54 -13.07 -1.35 16.07
C TRP A 54 -12.73 -2.39 15.00
N THR A 55 -12.02 -1.95 13.97
CA THR A 55 -11.35 -2.85 13.02
C THR A 55 -9.93 -2.36 12.81
N ILE A 56 -8.95 -3.25 12.90
CA ILE A 56 -7.54 -2.91 12.80
C ILE A 56 -6.94 -3.74 11.67
N TYR A 57 -6.35 -3.05 10.69
CA TYR A 57 -5.57 -3.67 9.63
C TYR A 57 -4.08 -3.33 9.80
N ARG A 58 -3.21 -4.20 9.29
CA ARG A 58 -1.81 -3.88 9.04
C ARG A 58 -1.50 -3.99 7.55
N VAL A 59 -0.62 -3.14 7.05
CA VAL A 59 -0.11 -3.20 5.67
C VAL A 59 1.40 -3.14 5.72
N PHE A 60 2.05 -4.04 4.99
CA PHE A 60 3.49 -4.01 4.78
C PHE A 60 3.82 -3.25 3.49
N TYR A 61 4.82 -2.37 3.54
CA TYR A 61 5.19 -1.54 2.39
C TYR A 61 6.70 -1.26 2.34
N GLY A 62 7.16 -0.71 1.20
CA GLY A 62 8.58 -0.48 0.92
C GLY A 62 9.27 -1.69 0.31
N TYR A 63 10.54 -1.51 -0.06
CA TYR A 63 11.35 -2.59 -0.63
C TYR A 63 11.45 -3.75 0.38
N SER A 64 11.19 -4.97 -0.09
CA SER A 64 11.15 -6.18 0.74
C SER A 64 10.23 -6.12 1.98
N ALA A 65 9.12 -5.37 1.92
CA ALA A 65 8.12 -5.33 3.00
C ALA A 65 8.67 -4.89 4.37
N GLN A 66 9.75 -4.09 4.37
CA GLN A 66 10.49 -3.69 5.58
C GLN A 66 9.73 -2.71 6.49
N ASN A 67 8.69 -2.03 5.98
CA ASN A 67 7.88 -1.12 6.78
C ASN A 67 6.50 -1.71 7.04
N VAL A 68 5.91 -1.33 8.17
CA VAL A 68 4.54 -1.69 8.55
C VAL A 68 3.76 -0.44 8.97
N MET A 69 2.49 -0.38 8.55
CA MET A 69 1.53 0.63 8.96
C MET A 69 0.28 -0.05 9.52
N PHE A 70 -0.21 0.41 10.66
CA PHE A 70 -1.47 -0.01 11.26
C PHE A 70 -2.55 1.03 10.98
N TYR A 71 -3.73 0.56 10.57
CA TYR A 71 -4.90 1.36 10.24
C TYR A 71 -6.03 1.00 11.20
N TYR A 72 -6.53 1.98 11.93
CA TYR A 72 -7.55 1.79 12.96
C TYR A 72 -8.84 2.42 12.51
N PHE A 73 -9.87 1.59 12.41
CA PHE A 73 -11.22 1.97 12.06
C PHE A 73 -12.10 1.90 13.28
N TYR A 74 -12.95 2.90 13.47
CA TYR A 74 -14.04 2.88 14.43
C TYR A 74 -15.34 3.17 13.68
N ASP A 75 -16.36 2.34 13.89
CA ASP A 75 -17.66 2.43 13.19
C ASP A 75 -17.50 2.59 11.66
N ASN A 76 -16.65 1.74 11.07
CA ASN A 76 -16.36 1.71 9.64
C ASN A 76 -15.73 3.01 9.09
N LYS A 77 -15.04 3.81 9.91
CA LYS A 77 -14.27 4.98 9.46
C LYS A 77 -12.84 4.95 9.99
N LEU A 78 -11.87 5.24 9.14
CA LEU A 78 -10.47 5.33 9.53
C LEU A 78 -10.28 6.51 10.49
N VAL A 79 -9.86 6.24 11.73
CA VAL A 79 -9.67 7.28 12.75
C VAL A 79 -8.20 7.50 13.10
N LYS A 80 -7.32 6.52 12.83
CA LYS A 80 -5.90 6.61 13.18
C LYS A 80 -5.04 5.74 12.26
N MET A 81 -3.81 6.19 12.03
CA MET A 81 -2.74 5.46 11.33
C MET A 81 -1.47 5.51 12.17
N ASN A 82 -0.82 4.37 12.40
CA ASN A 82 0.43 4.29 13.16
C ASN A 82 1.50 3.50 12.41
N GLN A 83 2.68 4.10 12.25
CA GLN A 83 3.83 3.43 11.63
C GLN A 83 4.60 2.61 12.67
N GLY A 84 5.03 1.40 12.28
CA GLY A 84 5.94 0.58 13.06
C GLY A 84 5.27 -0.25 14.17
N GLN A 85 4.82 0.38 15.25
CA GLN A 85 4.29 -0.34 16.41
C GLN A 85 2.77 -0.27 16.50
N ARG A 86 2.17 -1.43 16.80
CA ARG A 86 0.74 -1.52 17.13
C ARG A 86 0.51 -0.80 18.44
N ASP A 87 -0.41 0.16 18.43
CA ASP A 87 -1.00 0.69 19.65
C ASP A 87 -1.73 -0.44 20.39
N VAL A 88 -1.14 -0.88 21.50
CA VAL A 88 -1.63 -2.04 22.27
C VAL A 88 -2.87 -1.66 23.09
N ASP A 89 -3.08 -0.35 23.29
CA ASP A 89 -4.07 0.25 24.18
C ASP A 89 -5.45 0.48 23.55
N VAL A 90 -5.66 0.11 22.29
CA VAL A 90 -7.01 0.13 21.67
C VAL A 90 -7.91 -0.99 22.23
N ARG A 91 -7.44 -1.75 23.23
CA ARG A 91 -8.32 -2.61 24.03
C ARG A 91 -9.22 -1.73 24.92
N VAL A 92 -10.42 -1.46 24.41
CA VAL A 92 -11.66 -1.47 25.19
C VAL A 92 -11.57 -0.76 26.54
N ARG A 93 -11.59 0.58 26.54
CA ARG A 93 -12.27 1.28 27.65
C ARG A 93 -13.75 1.32 27.33
N VAL A 94 -14.44 0.24 27.68
CA VAL A 94 -15.88 0.31 27.98
C VAL A 94 -15.95 0.98 29.34
N ASN A 95 -16.54 2.16 29.39
CA ASN A 95 -17.03 2.77 30.62
C ASN A 95 -18.53 3.01 30.45
#